data_AF-A0A329T5U0-F1
#
_entry.id   AF-A0A329T5U0-F1
#
_cell.length_a   1.000
_cell.length_b   1.000
_cell.length_c   1.000
_cell.angle_alpha   90.00
_cell.angle_beta   90.00
_cell.angle_gamma   90.00
#
_symmetry.space_group_name_H-M   'P 1'
#
loop_
_entity.id
_entity.type
_entity.pdbx_description
1 polymer ?
#
loop_
_entity_poly.entity_id
_entity_poly.type
_entity_poly.pdbx_seq_one_letter_code
_entity_poly.pdbx_strand_id
1 'polypeptide(L)'
;MYWNEEEVEDYIRYPSEGSAEELGSPIYFIGQNELEQDELMEDLIDDLEEKGYDYAPVRPYNSREYYEVDTGEFHSTDEDQYVRYNEIMLYCINILTEYPFALATHPDRDSWRIVTPADLNTRTAKEFLFTYYAEMAKAVSDLIKEEYSVDELQEVYEDARPGGGAIGRWSDAVDENVNLHPVEFMSIADLKEVVRDNNTLLDELDFSSKTQCKQAFDTVEKFRNKVMHGNRSVISSEEDVEALVESLEIACDIAVNAGGDGPGLDIPP
;
A
#
# COMPACT_ATOMS: atom_id res chain seq x y z
N MET A 1 -0.98 7.95 -14.58
CA MET A 1 -0.67 7.18 -13.36
C MET A 1 -0.03 8.12 -12.37
N TYR A 2 -0.12 7.83 -11.08
CA TYR A 2 0.41 8.70 -10.02
C TYR A 2 1.95 8.79 -10.06
N TRP A 3 2.62 7.64 -10.11
CA TRP A 3 4.07 7.54 -10.31
C TRP A 3 4.40 7.22 -11.77
N ASN A 4 5.56 7.68 -12.24
CA ASN A 4 6.20 7.15 -13.42
C ASN A 4 7.01 5.87 -13.08
N GLU A 5 7.54 5.16 -14.09
CA GLU A 5 8.24 3.89 -13.90
C GLU A 5 9.47 4.00 -12.98
N GLU A 6 10.25 5.07 -13.09
CA GLU A 6 11.43 5.35 -12.25
C GLU A 6 11.00 5.62 -10.80
N GLU A 7 9.92 6.37 -10.60
CA GLU A 7 9.35 6.63 -9.28
C GLU A 7 8.82 5.36 -8.60
N VAL A 8 8.23 4.42 -9.34
CA VAL A 8 7.81 3.12 -8.77
C VAL A 8 9.03 2.33 -8.26
N GLU A 9 10.13 2.33 -9.01
CA GLU A 9 11.39 1.69 -8.59
C GLU A 9 11.95 2.32 -7.31
N ASP A 10 11.83 3.64 -7.18
CA ASP A 10 12.18 4.41 -5.97
C ASP A 10 11.24 4.17 -4.78
N TYR A 11 10.23 3.31 -4.89
CA TYR A 11 9.40 2.94 -3.73
C TYR A 11 9.37 1.43 -3.46
N ILE A 12 9.93 0.61 -4.33
CA ILE A 12 10.09 -0.83 -4.09
C ILE A 12 11.15 -1.05 -3.01
N ARG A 13 10.77 -1.59 -1.84
CA ARG A 13 11.70 -1.84 -0.72
C ARG A 13 12.18 -3.27 -0.65
N TYR A 14 11.27 -4.25 -0.78
CA TYR A 14 11.61 -5.66 -0.69
C TYR A 14 11.27 -6.41 -2.00
N PRO A 15 12.15 -7.32 -2.47
CA PRO A 15 11.83 -8.21 -3.59
C PRO A 15 10.63 -9.12 -3.30
N SER A 16 10.25 -9.24 -2.02
CA SER A 16 9.12 -10.02 -1.51
C SER A 16 7.85 -9.18 -1.31
N GLU A 17 7.69 -8.02 -1.96
CA GLU A 17 6.50 -7.14 -1.86
C GLU A 17 5.23 -7.66 -2.55
N GLY A 18 5.19 -8.96 -2.80
CA GLY A 18 4.11 -9.60 -3.51
C GLY A 18 4.15 -9.28 -5.00
N SER A 19 3.48 -10.14 -5.74
CA SER A 19 3.44 -10.08 -7.19
C SER A 19 2.05 -9.73 -7.71
N ALA A 20 1.99 -9.27 -8.96
CA ALA A 20 0.73 -9.11 -9.67
C ALA A 20 -0.12 -10.41 -9.69
N GLU A 21 0.53 -11.58 -9.69
CA GLU A 21 -0.09 -12.89 -9.48
C GLU A 21 -0.86 -12.99 -8.16
N GLU A 22 -0.19 -12.65 -7.05
CA GLU A 22 -0.72 -12.85 -5.70
C GLU A 22 -1.84 -11.87 -5.37
N LEU A 23 -1.86 -10.72 -6.05
CA LEU A 23 -2.92 -9.74 -5.92
C LEU A 23 -4.14 -10.09 -6.77
N GLY A 24 -3.93 -10.55 -8.01
CA GLY A 24 -4.98 -10.61 -9.01
C GLY A 24 -5.96 -11.77 -8.87
N SER A 25 -7.21 -11.50 -9.18
CA SER A 25 -8.29 -12.48 -9.26
C SER A 25 -8.32 -13.21 -10.61
N PRO A 26 -8.88 -14.45 -10.69
CA PRO A 26 -9.08 -15.14 -11.96
C PRO A 26 -9.96 -14.34 -12.92
N ILE A 27 -9.58 -14.30 -14.21
CA ILE A 27 -10.33 -13.58 -15.24
C ILE A 27 -11.42 -14.46 -15.85
N TYR A 28 -12.61 -13.90 -16.03
CA TYR A 28 -13.58 -14.40 -17.00
C TYR A 28 -13.39 -13.66 -18.32
N PHE A 29 -13.12 -14.39 -19.40
CA PHE A 29 -12.94 -13.82 -20.73
C PHE A 29 -14.18 -14.03 -21.58
N ILE A 30 -14.57 -13.00 -22.35
CA ILE A 30 -15.64 -13.10 -23.34
C ILE A 30 -15.05 -13.43 -24.71
N GLY A 31 -15.55 -14.44 -25.41
CA GLY A 31 -15.18 -14.72 -26.80
C GLY A 31 -15.88 -13.78 -27.79
N GLN A 32 -15.15 -13.26 -28.79
CA GLN A 32 -15.73 -12.42 -29.85
C GLN A 32 -16.90 -13.08 -30.59
N ASN A 33 -16.88 -14.40 -30.71
CA ASN A 33 -17.97 -15.20 -31.29
C ASN A 33 -19.26 -15.22 -30.44
N GLU A 34 -19.14 -14.97 -29.13
CA GLU A 34 -20.27 -14.83 -28.21
C GLU A 34 -20.89 -13.43 -28.34
N LEU A 35 -20.09 -12.43 -28.75
CA LEU A 35 -20.54 -11.07 -29.04
C LEU A 35 -21.29 -10.91 -30.37
N GLU A 36 -21.13 -11.85 -31.30
CA GLU A 36 -21.78 -11.77 -32.62
C GLU A 36 -23.22 -12.33 -32.63
N GLN A 37 -23.71 -12.83 -31.49
CA GLN A 37 -25.00 -13.50 -31.37
C GLN A 37 -25.83 -12.88 -30.25
N ASP A 38 -26.85 -12.08 -30.60
CA ASP A 38 -27.68 -11.30 -29.67
C ASP A 38 -28.22 -12.14 -28.48
N GLU A 39 -28.77 -13.34 -28.75
CA GLU A 39 -29.31 -14.22 -27.69
C GLU A 39 -28.20 -14.73 -26.74
N LEU A 40 -26.99 -15.01 -27.24
CA LEU A 40 -25.87 -15.45 -26.39
C LEU A 40 -25.28 -14.30 -25.60
N MET A 41 -25.35 -13.08 -26.12
CA MET A 41 -24.87 -11.89 -25.44
C MET A 41 -25.75 -11.54 -24.23
N GLU A 42 -27.07 -11.60 -24.36
CA GLU A 42 -28.00 -11.39 -23.24
C GLU A 42 -27.76 -12.42 -22.12
N ASP A 43 -27.72 -13.71 -22.46
CA ASP A 43 -27.45 -14.78 -21.49
C ASP A 43 -26.08 -14.61 -20.80
N LEU A 44 -25.06 -14.17 -21.54
CA LEU A 44 -23.71 -13.93 -21.00
C LEU A 44 -23.69 -12.76 -20.01
N ILE A 45 -24.39 -11.66 -20.30
CA ILE A 45 -24.44 -10.49 -19.44
C ILE A 45 -25.12 -10.84 -18.13
N ASP A 46 -26.27 -11.53 -18.19
CA ASP A 46 -26.97 -12.02 -17.00
C ASP A 46 -26.04 -12.92 -16.14
N ASP A 47 -25.26 -13.78 -16.79
CA ASP A 47 -24.28 -14.66 -16.15
C ASP A 47 -23.12 -13.89 -15.46
N LEU A 48 -22.68 -12.78 -16.04
CA LEU A 48 -21.62 -11.92 -15.49
C LEU A 48 -22.13 -11.17 -14.26
N GLU A 49 -23.33 -10.60 -14.36
CA GLU A 49 -24.01 -9.91 -13.24
C GLU A 49 -24.30 -10.87 -12.08
N GLU A 50 -24.85 -12.07 -12.36
CA GLU A 50 -25.16 -13.07 -11.33
C GLU A 50 -23.89 -13.52 -10.58
N LYS A 51 -22.76 -13.63 -11.29
CA LYS A 51 -21.47 -14.01 -10.71
C LYS A 51 -20.71 -12.84 -10.08
N GLY A 52 -21.20 -11.61 -10.24
CA GLY A 52 -20.62 -10.40 -9.65
C GLY A 52 -19.30 -9.99 -10.27
N TYR A 53 -19.16 -10.12 -11.59
CA TYR A 53 -18.02 -9.56 -12.33
C TYR A 53 -18.28 -8.08 -12.66
N ASP A 54 -17.29 -7.21 -12.42
CA ASP A 54 -17.37 -5.80 -12.81
C ASP A 54 -16.84 -5.59 -14.25
N TYR A 55 -15.80 -6.35 -14.62
CA TYR A 55 -15.09 -6.22 -15.89
C TYR A 55 -14.79 -7.59 -16.51
N ALA A 56 -14.92 -7.69 -17.84
CA ALA A 56 -14.66 -8.91 -18.58
C ALA A 56 -13.84 -8.62 -19.87
N PRO A 57 -12.54 -8.95 -19.90
CA PRO A 57 -11.71 -8.78 -21.09
C PRO A 57 -12.16 -9.65 -22.27
N VAL A 58 -12.05 -9.12 -23.49
CA VAL A 58 -12.50 -9.77 -24.72
C VAL A 58 -11.37 -10.57 -25.37
N ARG A 59 -11.70 -11.77 -25.86
CA ARG A 59 -10.87 -12.62 -26.73
C ARG A 59 -11.30 -12.40 -28.19
N PRO A 60 -10.38 -12.42 -29.16
CA PRO A 60 -8.97 -12.76 -29.01
C PRO A 60 -8.20 -11.63 -28.33
N TYR A 61 -7.26 -11.96 -27.44
CA TYR A 61 -6.54 -11.03 -26.54
C TYR A 61 -5.88 -9.82 -27.20
N ASN A 62 -5.71 -9.84 -28.52
CA ASN A 62 -5.19 -8.73 -29.30
C ASN A 62 -6.26 -7.70 -29.70
N SER A 63 -7.55 -7.93 -29.39
CA SER A 63 -8.60 -6.92 -29.51
C SER A 63 -8.32 -5.73 -28.59
N ARG A 64 -7.71 -5.99 -27.42
CA ARG A 64 -7.48 -5.00 -26.35
C ARG A 64 -8.78 -4.29 -26.01
N GLU A 65 -9.82 -5.06 -25.80
CA GLU A 65 -11.14 -4.57 -25.42
C GLU A 65 -11.59 -5.29 -24.16
N TYR A 66 -12.40 -4.62 -23.35
CA TYR A 66 -13.11 -5.22 -22.22
C TYR A 66 -14.54 -4.71 -22.20
N TYR A 67 -15.42 -5.54 -21.65
CA TYR A 67 -16.80 -5.20 -21.35
C TYR A 67 -16.90 -4.74 -19.89
N GLU A 68 -17.52 -3.60 -19.65
CA GLU A 68 -17.89 -3.12 -18.32
C GLU A 68 -19.34 -3.50 -18.02
N VAL A 69 -19.54 -4.30 -16.98
CA VAL A 69 -20.83 -4.93 -16.70
C VAL A 69 -21.87 -3.89 -16.27
N ASP A 70 -21.48 -2.95 -15.42
CA ASP A 70 -22.38 -1.91 -14.89
C ASP A 70 -22.93 -0.96 -15.97
N THR A 71 -22.11 -0.62 -16.97
CA THR A 71 -22.49 0.34 -18.03
C THR A 71 -23.03 -0.37 -19.27
N GLY A 72 -22.66 -1.64 -19.45
CA GLY A 72 -22.94 -2.41 -20.66
C GLY A 72 -22.14 -1.95 -21.88
N GLU A 73 -21.02 -1.25 -21.66
CA GLU A 73 -20.21 -0.66 -22.72
C GLU A 73 -18.90 -1.44 -22.95
N PHE A 74 -18.42 -1.38 -24.20
CA PHE A 74 -17.09 -1.87 -24.58
C PHE A 74 -16.10 -0.73 -24.53
N HIS A 75 -14.96 -0.99 -23.89
CA HIS A 75 -13.87 -0.05 -23.75
C HIS A 75 -12.58 -0.66 -24.29
N SER A 76 -11.66 0.19 -24.75
CA SER A 76 -10.31 -0.23 -25.09
C SER A 76 -9.46 -0.38 -23.83
N THR A 77 -8.68 -1.46 -23.76
CA THR A 77 -7.62 -1.64 -22.77
C THR A 77 -6.35 -0.92 -23.21
N ASP A 78 -5.83 -0.05 -22.37
CA ASP A 78 -4.57 0.67 -22.62
C ASP A 78 -3.35 -0.26 -22.51
N GLU A 79 -2.25 0.07 -23.19
CA GLU A 79 -0.98 -0.65 -23.04
C GLU A 79 -0.46 -0.56 -21.59
N ASP A 80 -0.70 0.57 -20.93
CA ASP A 80 -0.25 0.81 -19.55
C ASP A 80 -1.04 -0.01 -18.52
N GLN A 81 -2.18 -0.58 -18.88
CA GLN A 81 -2.93 -1.48 -18.00
C GLN A 81 -2.31 -2.88 -17.89
N TYR A 82 -1.34 -3.23 -18.72
CA TYR A 82 -0.70 -4.55 -18.71
C TYR A 82 0.54 -4.56 -17.85
N VAL A 83 0.56 -5.49 -16.90
CA VAL A 83 1.72 -5.75 -16.03
C VAL A 83 2.13 -7.22 -16.18
N ARG A 84 3.42 -7.56 -16.05
CA ARG A 84 3.80 -8.99 -16.09
C ARG A 84 3.40 -9.65 -14.78
N TYR A 85 3.04 -10.92 -14.87
CA TYR A 85 2.52 -11.71 -13.76
C TYR A 85 3.44 -11.74 -12.52
N ASN A 86 4.75 -11.64 -12.73
CA ASN A 86 5.76 -11.66 -11.69
C ASN A 86 6.30 -10.27 -11.32
N GLU A 87 5.75 -9.18 -11.86
CA GLU A 87 6.12 -7.84 -11.42
C GLU A 87 5.57 -7.57 -10.02
N ILE A 88 6.21 -6.61 -9.35
CA ILE A 88 5.88 -6.21 -7.99
C ILE A 88 4.49 -5.57 -7.95
N MET A 89 3.75 -5.85 -6.87
CA MET A 89 2.38 -5.39 -6.64
C MET A 89 2.22 -3.87 -6.80
N LEU A 90 3.25 -3.09 -6.49
CA LEU A 90 3.23 -1.63 -6.57
C LEU A 90 2.91 -1.11 -7.98
N TYR A 91 3.34 -1.83 -9.04
CA TYR A 91 2.95 -1.50 -10.41
C TYR A 91 1.44 -1.61 -10.61
N CYS A 92 0.80 -2.66 -10.08
CA CYS A 92 -0.65 -2.80 -10.13
C CYS A 92 -1.33 -1.65 -9.38
N ILE A 93 -0.86 -1.31 -8.19
CA ILE A 93 -1.42 -0.22 -7.38
C ILE A 93 -1.33 1.11 -8.15
N ASN A 94 -0.20 1.37 -8.81
CA ASN A 94 0.00 2.59 -9.59
C ASN A 94 -0.92 2.65 -10.82
N ILE A 95 -1.11 1.54 -11.53
CA ILE A 95 -2.09 1.46 -12.64
C ILE A 95 -3.50 1.78 -12.13
N LEU A 96 -3.88 1.27 -10.96
CA LEU A 96 -5.19 1.50 -10.34
C LEU A 96 -5.47 2.96 -9.94
N THR A 97 -4.47 3.85 -10.00
CA THR A 97 -4.69 5.30 -9.79
C THR A 97 -5.33 5.98 -11.00
N GLU A 98 -5.29 5.36 -12.17
CA GLU A 98 -5.82 5.93 -13.41
C GLU A 98 -6.84 5.01 -14.09
N TYR A 99 -6.67 3.70 -13.95
CA TYR A 99 -7.49 2.71 -14.64
C TYR A 99 -8.32 1.87 -13.66
N PRO A 100 -9.50 1.35 -14.09
CA PRO A 100 -10.35 0.54 -13.22
C PRO A 100 -9.73 -0.80 -12.82
N PHE A 101 -8.77 -1.31 -13.61
CA PHE A 101 -8.06 -2.54 -13.33
C PHE A 101 -6.67 -2.58 -13.99
N ALA A 102 -5.81 -3.44 -13.46
CA ALA A 102 -4.57 -3.89 -14.11
C ALA A 102 -4.70 -5.35 -14.57
N LEU A 103 -4.13 -5.69 -15.72
CA LEU A 103 -4.08 -7.06 -16.25
C LEU A 103 -2.70 -7.67 -16.03
N ALA A 104 -2.62 -8.62 -15.11
CA ALA A 104 -1.41 -9.40 -14.86
C ALA A 104 -1.28 -10.49 -15.93
N THR A 105 -0.32 -10.30 -16.83
CA THR A 105 -0.11 -11.15 -18.02
C THR A 105 0.91 -12.24 -17.78
N HIS A 106 0.54 -13.47 -18.14
CA HIS A 106 1.37 -14.67 -18.04
C HIS A 106 1.58 -15.30 -19.43
N PRO A 107 2.72 -15.98 -19.71
CA PRO A 107 2.93 -16.68 -20.98
C PRO A 107 1.83 -17.71 -21.31
N ASP A 108 1.32 -18.37 -20.28
CA ASP A 108 0.06 -19.12 -20.36
C ASP A 108 -1.12 -18.18 -20.10
N ARG A 109 -1.97 -18.01 -21.11
CA ARG A 109 -3.07 -17.03 -21.10
C ARG A 109 -4.23 -17.41 -20.17
N ASP A 110 -4.35 -18.68 -19.83
CA ASP A 110 -5.35 -19.13 -18.84
C ASP A 110 -4.90 -18.80 -17.40
N SER A 111 -3.63 -18.39 -17.23
CA SER A 111 -3.09 -17.91 -15.96
C SER A 111 -3.11 -16.38 -15.82
N TRP A 112 -3.69 -15.65 -16.77
CA TRP A 112 -3.85 -14.20 -16.62
C TRP A 112 -4.75 -13.86 -15.43
N ARG A 113 -4.47 -12.72 -14.77
CA ARG A 113 -5.26 -12.21 -13.65
C ARG A 113 -5.69 -10.78 -13.90
N ILE A 114 -6.82 -10.41 -13.31
CA ILE A 114 -7.29 -9.04 -13.24
C ILE A 114 -7.12 -8.56 -11.81
N VAL A 115 -6.52 -7.40 -11.65
CA VAL A 115 -6.33 -6.74 -10.37
C VAL A 115 -7.24 -5.53 -10.34
N THR A 116 -8.14 -5.45 -9.37
CA THR A 116 -9.04 -4.30 -9.16
C THR A 116 -8.76 -3.64 -7.80
N PRO A 117 -9.32 -2.45 -7.53
CA PRO A 117 -9.18 -1.82 -6.21
C PRO A 117 -9.69 -2.69 -5.05
N ALA A 118 -10.60 -3.64 -5.32
CA ALA A 118 -11.09 -4.58 -4.31
C ALA A 118 -9.99 -5.55 -3.84
N ASP A 119 -9.06 -5.94 -4.71
CA ASP A 119 -7.97 -6.87 -4.38
C ASP A 119 -7.01 -6.27 -3.34
N LEU A 120 -6.90 -4.94 -3.26
CA LEU A 120 -6.12 -4.22 -2.23
C LEU A 120 -6.70 -4.38 -0.81
N ASN A 121 -7.94 -4.89 -0.68
CA ASN A 121 -8.53 -5.23 0.61
C ASN A 121 -8.20 -6.64 1.10
N THR A 122 -7.60 -7.47 0.25
CA THR A 122 -7.23 -8.85 0.59
C THR A 122 -6.19 -8.87 1.72
N ARG A 123 -6.12 -10.00 2.45
CA ARG A 123 -5.10 -10.17 3.50
C ARG A 123 -3.69 -10.16 2.94
N THR A 124 -3.52 -10.74 1.76
CA THR A 124 -2.27 -10.78 1.01
C THR A 124 -1.79 -9.35 0.72
N ALA A 125 -2.61 -8.51 0.08
CA ALA A 125 -2.26 -7.11 -0.17
C ALA A 125 -1.91 -6.37 1.13
N LYS A 126 -2.72 -6.52 2.17
CA LYS A 126 -2.48 -5.88 3.47
C LYS A 126 -1.17 -6.29 4.14
N GLU A 127 -0.78 -7.56 4.03
CA GLU A 127 0.49 -8.03 4.57
C GLU A 127 1.67 -7.30 3.92
N PHE A 128 1.65 -7.16 2.60
CA PHE A 128 2.67 -6.41 1.86
C PHE A 128 2.65 -4.92 2.19
N LEU A 129 1.48 -4.28 2.15
CA LEU A 129 1.33 -2.85 2.48
C LEU A 129 1.79 -2.54 3.92
N PHE A 130 1.67 -3.50 4.85
CA PHE A 130 2.10 -3.30 6.24
C PHE A 130 3.61 -3.10 6.36
N THR A 131 4.40 -3.68 5.46
CA THR A 131 5.87 -3.63 5.51
C THR A 131 6.40 -2.20 5.39
N TYR A 132 5.81 -1.38 4.51
CA TYR A 132 6.13 0.04 4.35
C TYR A 132 5.98 0.82 5.66
N TYR A 133 4.85 0.61 6.34
CA TYR A 133 4.56 1.29 7.60
C TYR A 133 5.38 0.77 8.78
N ALA A 134 5.71 -0.52 8.78
CA ALA A 134 6.57 -1.11 9.78
C ALA A 134 8.01 -0.59 9.65
N GLU A 135 8.52 -0.46 8.42
CA GLU A 135 9.86 0.06 8.17
C GLU A 135 9.96 1.54 8.56
N MET A 136 8.98 2.35 8.20
CA MET A 136 8.90 3.75 8.64
C MET A 136 8.91 3.86 10.17
N ALA A 137 8.10 3.07 10.87
CA ALA A 137 8.06 3.10 12.33
C ALA A 137 9.40 2.66 12.95
N LYS A 138 10.06 1.65 12.37
CA LYS A 138 11.38 1.17 12.79
C LYS A 138 12.45 2.25 12.61
N ALA A 139 12.56 2.82 11.41
CA ALA A 139 13.57 3.83 11.09
C ALA A 139 13.42 5.08 11.98
N VAL A 140 12.19 5.59 12.15
CA VAL A 140 11.92 6.72 13.06
C VAL A 140 12.24 6.37 14.52
N SER A 141 11.98 5.12 14.93
CA SER A 141 12.32 4.67 16.28
C SER A 141 13.83 4.65 16.51
N ASP A 142 14.60 4.21 15.52
CA ASP A 142 16.06 4.19 15.59
C ASP A 142 16.64 5.61 15.60
N LEU A 143 16.11 6.51 14.78
CA LEU A 143 16.47 7.94 14.81
C LEU A 143 16.27 8.55 16.21
N ILE A 144 15.12 8.28 16.85
CA ILE A 144 14.84 8.75 18.22
C ILE A 144 15.81 8.15 19.25
N LYS A 145 16.25 6.88 19.08
CA LYS A 145 17.24 6.24 19.97
C LYS A 145 18.62 6.89 19.87
N GLU A 146 18.97 7.38 18.69
CA GLU A 146 20.26 8.05 18.46
C GLU A 146 20.28 9.45 19.06
N GLU A 147 19.16 10.16 18.99
CA GLU A 147 19.03 11.53 19.50
C GLU A 147 18.90 11.59 21.03
N TYR A 148 18.23 10.62 21.67
CA TYR A 148 17.90 10.67 23.10
C TYR A 148 18.44 9.48 23.89
N SER A 149 19.01 9.76 25.07
CA SER A 149 19.15 8.73 26.09
C SER A 149 17.78 8.31 26.66
N VAL A 150 17.73 7.16 27.33
CA VAL A 150 16.50 6.63 27.96
C VAL A 150 15.89 7.60 28.97
N ASP A 151 16.72 8.30 29.75
CA ASP A 151 16.24 9.26 30.76
C ASP A 151 15.70 10.53 30.09
N GLU A 152 16.40 11.06 29.07
CA GLU A 152 15.95 12.22 28.30
C GLU A 152 14.66 11.94 27.53
N LEU A 153 14.54 10.76 26.92
CA LEU A 153 13.35 10.38 26.16
C LEU A 153 12.10 10.30 27.06
N GLN A 154 12.24 9.85 28.31
CA GLN A 154 11.13 9.84 29.27
C GLN A 154 10.61 11.25 29.54
N GLU A 155 11.51 12.19 29.84
CA GLU A 155 11.16 13.58 30.11
C GLU A 155 10.50 14.23 28.88
N VAL A 156 11.09 14.07 27.70
CA VAL A 156 10.56 14.63 26.45
C VAL A 156 9.21 14.00 26.08
N TYR A 157 9.04 12.70 26.27
CA TYR A 157 7.79 12.02 25.97
C TYR A 157 6.64 12.47 26.88
N GLU A 158 6.89 12.66 28.18
CA GLU A 158 5.87 13.15 29.11
C GLU A 158 5.35 14.54 28.73
N ASP A 159 6.23 15.41 28.25
CA ASP A 159 5.88 16.75 27.77
C ASP A 159 5.18 16.71 26.41
N ALA A 160 5.69 15.94 25.46
CA ALA A 160 5.16 15.85 24.09
C ALA A 160 3.81 15.11 24.04
N ARG A 161 3.63 14.09 24.89
CA ARG A 161 2.41 13.29 24.96
C ARG A 161 1.93 13.07 26.40
N PRO A 162 1.36 14.12 27.04
CA PRO A 162 0.84 14.01 28.40
C PRO A 162 -0.25 12.95 28.50
N GLY A 163 -0.06 11.99 29.41
CA GLY A 163 -0.98 10.85 29.57
C GLY A 163 -0.83 9.75 28.51
N GLY A 164 0.22 9.80 27.69
CA GLY A 164 0.63 8.71 26.81
C GLY A 164 1.03 7.46 27.61
N GLY A 165 0.75 6.28 27.04
CA GLY A 165 0.94 5.00 27.72
C GLY A 165 2.28 4.31 27.45
N ALA A 166 3.15 4.85 26.59
CA ALA A 166 4.35 4.15 26.15
C ALA A 166 5.34 3.90 27.30
N ILE A 167 5.70 4.94 28.06
CA ILE A 167 6.63 4.84 29.19
C ILE A 167 6.08 3.94 30.30
N GLY A 168 4.78 4.01 30.59
CA GLY A 168 4.14 3.10 31.55
C GLY A 168 4.26 1.63 31.12
N ARG A 169 3.93 1.32 29.86
CA ARG A 169 4.07 -0.04 29.31
C ARG A 169 5.53 -0.53 29.31
N TRP A 170 6.47 0.37 29.03
CA TRP A 170 7.89 0.07 29.11
C TRP A 170 8.31 -0.26 30.56
N SER A 171 7.88 0.54 31.54
CA SER A 171 8.15 0.29 32.96
C SER A 171 7.59 -1.07 33.40
N ASP A 172 6.35 -1.39 33.03
CA ASP A 172 5.74 -2.70 33.32
C ASP A 172 6.56 -3.85 32.69
N ALA A 173 7.02 -3.67 31.45
CA ALA A 173 7.83 -4.67 30.76
C ALA A 173 9.21 -4.87 31.40
N VAL A 174 9.85 -3.80 31.90
CA VAL A 174 11.10 -3.89 32.66
C VAL A 174 10.90 -4.69 33.95
N ASP A 175 9.79 -4.48 34.66
CA ASP A 175 9.41 -5.27 35.85
C ASP A 175 9.17 -6.76 35.51
N GLU A 176 8.71 -7.05 34.28
CA GLU A 176 8.58 -8.39 33.70
C GLU A 176 9.90 -8.94 33.10
N ASN A 177 11.03 -8.26 33.33
CA ASN A 177 12.37 -8.63 32.85
C ASN A 177 12.50 -8.64 31.31
N VAL A 178 11.77 -7.76 30.62
CA VAL A 178 11.90 -7.45 29.20
C VAL A 178 12.73 -6.18 29.05
N ASN A 179 14.01 -6.35 28.68
CA ASN A 179 14.95 -5.23 28.54
C ASN A 179 14.98 -4.69 27.10
N LEU A 180 13.99 -3.89 26.75
CA LEU A 180 13.89 -3.18 25.47
C LEU A 180 13.97 -1.66 25.69
N HIS A 181 14.31 -0.91 24.63
CA HIS A 181 14.31 0.55 24.66
C HIS A 181 12.86 1.09 24.80
N PRO A 182 12.60 2.20 25.51
CA PRO A 182 11.24 2.75 25.66
C PRO A 182 10.50 3.01 24.35
N VAL A 183 11.23 3.39 23.30
CA VAL A 183 10.66 3.65 21.97
C VAL A 183 9.98 2.42 21.35
N GLU A 184 10.37 1.20 21.72
CA GLU A 184 9.73 -0.03 21.24
C GLU A 184 8.27 -0.16 21.69
N PHE A 185 7.85 0.65 22.67
CA PHE A 185 6.49 0.70 23.21
C PHE A 185 5.70 1.90 22.67
N MET A 186 6.29 2.67 21.76
CA MET A 186 5.68 3.83 21.09
C MET A 186 4.92 3.40 19.84
N SER A 187 3.68 3.88 19.71
CA SER A 187 2.91 3.81 18.46
C SER A 187 3.39 4.86 17.45
N ILE A 188 2.96 4.78 16.18
CA ILE A 188 3.22 5.85 15.19
C ILE A 188 2.74 7.22 15.70
N ALA A 189 1.60 7.26 16.39
CA ALA A 189 1.13 8.48 17.03
C ALA A 189 2.07 8.96 18.14
N ASP A 190 2.80 8.07 18.84
CA ASP A 190 3.75 8.45 19.90
C ASP A 190 5.01 9.02 19.24
N LEU A 191 5.56 8.31 18.25
CA LEU A 191 6.71 8.74 17.45
C LEU A 191 6.47 10.12 16.83
N LYS A 192 5.28 10.34 16.25
CA LYS A 192 4.85 11.62 15.69
C LYS A 192 4.98 12.77 16.69
N GLU A 193 4.47 12.60 17.92
CA GLU A 193 4.49 13.68 18.91
C GLU A 193 5.91 13.98 19.38
N VAL A 194 6.74 12.95 19.57
CA VAL A 194 8.17 13.11 19.93
C VAL A 194 8.94 13.85 18.83
N VAL A 195 8.81 13.42 17.57
CA VAL A 195 9.44 14.06 16.41
C VAL A 195 8.99 15.50 16.28
N ARG A 196 7.68 15.75 16.35
CA ARG A 196 7.10 17.07 16.06
C ARG A 196 7.58 18.15 17.02
N ASP A 197 7.98 17.78 18.24
CA ASP A 197 8.46 18.73 19.24
C ASP A 197 9.98 18.87 19.31
N ASN A 198 10.74 18.18 18.45
CA ASN A 198 12.18 18.35 18.26
C ASN A 198 12.51 18.92 16.86
N ASN A 199 13.14 20.10 16.79
CA ASN A 199 13.53 20.71 15.52
C ASN A 199 14.64 19.93 14.78
N THR A 200 15.57 19.30 15.50
CA THR A 200 16.60 18.45 14.90
C THR A 200 15.97 17.28 14.15
N LEU A 201 15.06 16.55 14.81
CA LEU A 201 14.36 15.42 14.20
C LEU A 201 13.46 15.86 13.03
N LEU A 202 12.84 17.05 13.12
CA LEU A 202 12.10 17.61 11.98
C LEU A 202 13.02 17.88 10.79
N ASP A 203 14.17 18.49 11.02
CA ASP A 203 15.15 18.80 9.97
C ASP A 203 15.72 17.52 9.35
N GLU A 204 16.01 16.49 10.15
CA GLU A 204 16.51 15.18 9.67
C GLU A 204 15.48 14.43 8.83
N LEU A 205 14.20 14.53 9.18
CA LEU A 205 13.11 13.93 8.41
C LEU A 205 12.63 14.79 7.22
N ASP A 206 13.33 15.90 6.93
CA ASP A 206 13.03 16.87 5.88
C ASP A 206 11.65 17.55 5.99
N PHE A 207 11.20 17.81 7.23
CA PHE A 207 9.97 18.55 7.48
C PHE A 207 10.22 20.03 7.70
N SER A 208 9.67 20.85 6.81
CA SER A 208 9.74 22.33 6.92
C SER A 208 8.94 22.92 8.09
N SER A 209 8.01 22.14 8.68
CA SER A 209 7.21 22.57 9.83
C SER A 209 6.58 21.44 10.61
N LYS A 210 6.25 21.72 11.89
CA LYS A 210 5.45 20.85 12.77
C LYS A 210 4.12 20.42 12.15
N THR A 211 3.48 21.32 11.39
CA THR A 211 2.20 21.05 10.72
C THR A 211 2.37 20.03 9.60
N GLN A 212 3.41 20.18 8.78
CA GLN A 212 3.71 19.24 7.70
C GLN A 212 4.02 17.84 8.25
N CYS A 213 4.89 17.76 9.27
CA CYS A 213 5.17 16.51 9.98
C CYS A 213 3.89 15.86 10.53
N LYS A 214 3.03 16.65 11.21
CA LYS A 214 1.75 16.14 11.72
C LYS A 214 0.88 15.57 10.61
N GLN A 215 0.73 16.28 9.49
CA GLN A 215 -0.09 15.84 8.36
C GLN A 215 0.44 14.55 7.74
N ALA A 216 1.75 14.47 7.52
CA ALA A 216 2.41 13.29 6.97
C ALA A 216 2.18 12.04 7.85
N PHE A 217 2.47 12.13 9.15
CA PHE A 217 2.23 11.02 10.07
C PHE A 217 0.74 10.68 10.24
N ASP A 218 -0.16 11.66 10.22
CA ASP A 218 -1.61 11.43 10.29
C ASP A 218 -2.11 10.64 9.06
N THR A 219 -1.61 10.94 7.87
CA THR A 219 -1.91 10.19 6.63
C THR A 219 -1.42 8.75 6.73
N VAL A 220 -0.15 8.55 7.12
CA VAL A 220 0.45 7.23 7.32
C VAL A 220 -0.32 6.41 8.37
N GLU A 221 -0.63 7.02 9.51
CA GLU A 221 -1.38 6.37 10.60
C GLU A 221 -2.77 5.91 10.14
N LYS A 222 -3.48 6.72 9.33
CA LYS A 222 -4.80 6.38 8.79
C LYS A 222 -4.76 5.08 7.99
N PHE A 223 -3.85 4.96 7.02
CA PHE A 223 -3.79 3.77 6.17
C PHE A 223 -3.15 2.57 6.86
N ARG A 224 -2.10 2.78 7.67
CA ARG A 224 -1.53 1.72 8.52
C ARG A 224 -2.60 1.07 9.39
N ASN A 225 -3.52 1.85 9.97
CA ASN A 225 -4.63 1.32 10.76
C ASN A 225 -5.65 0.54 9.92
N LYS A 226 -5.95 0.96 8.69
CA LYS A 226 -6.81 0.19 7.77
C LYS A 226 -6.16 -1.15 7.40
N VAL A 227 -4.86 -1.14 7.10
CA VAL A 227 -4.08 -2.31 6.70
C VAL A 227 -3.95 -3.34 7.83
N MET A 228 -3.54 -2.89 9.03
CA MET A 228 -3.33 -3.77 10.19
C MET A 228 -4.62 -4.44 10.69
N HIS A 229 -5.78 -3.77 10.56
CA HIS A 229 -7.05 -4.32 11.02
C HIS A 229 -7.72 -5.11 9.90
N GLY A 230 -7.55 -6.44 9.93
CA GLY A 230 -8.05 -7.34 8.89
C GLY A 230 -9.56 -7.25 8.59
N ASN A 231 -10.37 -6.70 9.51
CA ASN A 231 -11.81 -6.49 9.33
C ASN A 231 -12.20 -5.10 8.75
N ARG A 232 -11.23 -4.24 8.43
CA ARG A 232 -11.45 -2.92 7.82
C ARG A 232 -11.05 -2.95 6.35
N SER A 233 -11.78 -2.25 5.50
CA SER A 233 -11.35 -2.05 4.10
C SER A 233 -10.27 -0.98 4.03
N VAL A 234 -9.21 -1.23 3.26
CA VAL A 234 -8.22 -0.25 2.82
C VAL A 234 -8.86 0.70 1.82
N ILE A 235 -9.51 0.13 0.80
CA ILE A 235 -10.16 0.84 -0.30
C ILE A 235 -11.68 0.71 -0.15
N SER A 236 -12.37 1.84 -0.11
CA SER A 236 -13.84 1.93 -0.15
C SER A 236 -14.36 2.82 -1.29
N SER A 237 -13.47 3.52 -1.99
CA SER A 237 -13.74 4.38 -3.15
C SER A 237 -12.50 4.45 -4.03
N GLU A 238 -12.64 4.89 -5.29
CA GLU A 238 -11.51 5.10 -6.20
C GLU A 238 -10.47 6.08 -5.62
N GLU A 239 -10.93 7.17 -5.00
CA GLU A 239 -10.07 8.15 -4.31
C GLU A 239 -9.19 7.54 -3.19
N ASP A 240 -9.59 6.40 -2.62
CA ASP A 240 -8.77 5.74 -1.59
C ASP A 240 -7.49 5.11 -2.20
N VAL A 241 -7.45 4.83 -3.52
CA VAL A 241 -6.25 4.27 -4.17
C VAL A 241 -5.15 5.32 -4.26
N GLU A 242 -5.47 6.52 -4.77
CA GLU A 242 -4.52 7.64 -4.80
C GLU A 242 -4.04 8.00 -3.38
N ALA A 243 -4.97 8.06 -2.41
CA ALA A 243 -4.62 8.35 -1.03
C ALA A 243 -3.79 7.23 -0.36
N LEU A 244 -3.94 5.97 -0.80
CA LEU A 244 -3.07 4.87 -0.37
C LEU A 244 -1.66 5.07 -0.91
N VAL A 245 -1.54 5.36 -2.21
CA VAL A 245 -0.27 5.62 -2.91
C VAL A 245 0.48 6.78 -2.26
N GLU A 246 -0.18 7.92 -2.04
CA GLU A 246 0.39 9.05 -1.30
C GLU A 246 0.86 8.64 0.10
N SER A 247 0.09 7.81 0.81
CA SER A 247 0.47 7.32 2.12
C SER A 247 1.69 6.39 2.10
N LEU A 248 1.90 5.61 1.03
CA LEU A 248 3.06 4.75 0.88
C LEU A 248 4.32 5.57 0.56
N GLU A 249 4.20 6.54 -0.34
CA GLU A 249 5.26 7.51 -0.65
C GLU A 249 5.72 8.23 0.62
N ILE A 250 4.79 8.84 1.37
CA ILE A 250 5.14 9.54 2.62
C ILE A 250 5.82 8.59 3.62
N ALA A 251 5.34 7.35 3.76
CA ALA A 251 5.97 6.39 4.64
C ALA A 251 7.40 6.05 4.17
N CYS A 252 7.59 5.92 2.86
CA CYS A 252 8.89 5.68 2.27
C CYS A 252 9.86 6.83 2.53
N ASP A 253 9.48 8.06 2.20
CA ASP A 253 10.32 9.24 2.36
C ASP A 253 10.76 9.41 3.81
N ILE A 254 9.82 9.27 4.76
CA ILE A 254 10.14 9.33 6.19
C ILE A 254 11.14 8.23 6.57
N ALA A 255 10.95 7.01 6.09
CA ALA A 255 11.86 5.90 6.40
C ALA A 255 13.27 6.14 5.85
N VAL A 256 13.40 6.64 4.61
CA VAL A 256 14.69 6.96 4.00
C VAL A 256 15.38 8.11 4.73
N ASN A 257 14.65 9.20 5.00
CA ASN A 257 15.19 10.36 5.68
C ASN A 257 15.62 10.02 7.13
N ALA A 258 14.95 9.07 7.77
CA ALA A 258 15.32 8.54 9.08
C ALA A 258 16.56 7.60 9.06
N GLY A 259 17.17 7.39 7.89
CA GLY A 259 18.34 6.50 7.74
C GLY A 259 17.98 5.01 7.66
N GLY A 260 16.71 4.67 7.44
CA GLY A 260 16.27 3.31 7.17
C GLY A 260 16.67 2.81 5.77
N ASP A 261 16.34 1.56 5.48
CA ASP A 261 16.67 0.96 4.18
C ASP A 261 15.98 1.75 3.05
N GLY A 262 16.76 2.11 2.03
CA GLY A 262 16.26 2.77 0.84
C GLY A 262 15.46 1.84 -0.08
N PRO A 263 14.87 2.39 -1.14
CA PRO A 263 14.30 1.60 -2.23
C PRO A 263 15.42 0.86 -2.98
N GLY A 264 15.16 -0.37 -3.41
CA GLY A 264 16.07 -1.14 -4.24
C GLY A 264 16.99 -2.13 -3.51
N LEU A 265 16.72 -3.42 -3.73
CA LEU A 265 17.68 -4.49 -4.07
C LEU A 265 19.05 -4.56 -3.36
N ASP A 266 19.15 -4.39 -2.05
CA ASP A 266 20.22 -5.08 -1.30
C ASP A 266 19.76 -6.51 -0.96
N ILE A 267 19.58 -7.32 -2.01
CA ILE A 267 19.66 -8.78 -1.86
C ILE A 267 21.16 -9.08 -1.71
N PRO A 268 21.66 -9.56 -0.56
CA PRO A 268 23.02 -10.06 -0.51
C PRO A 268 23.19 -11.16 -1.58
N PRO A 269 24.33 -11.21 -2.28
CA PRO A 269 24.55 -12.07 -3.45
C PRO A 269 24.29 -13.57 -3.21
#